data_AF-A0A369BP93-F1
#
_entry.id   AF-A0A369BP93-F1
#
_cell.length_a   1.000
_cell.length_b   1.000
_cell.length_c   1.000
_cell.angle_alpha   90.00
_cell.angle_beta   90.00
_cell.angle_gamma   90.00
#
_symmetry.space_group_name_H-M   'P 1'
#
loop_
_entity.id
_entity.type
_entity.pdbx_description
1 polymer ?
#
loop_
_entity_poly.entity_id
_entity_poly.type
_entity_poly.pdbx_seq_one_letter_code
_entity_poly.pdbx_strand_id
1 'polypeptide(L)'
;MSNYPNEIEDFHNTILKLKGITGIESGVDNLEPVEAGLLSQPPFAHLPHAALLRTNGGLENEVLIQFELETDYSQESLHSVEFLAWFVRDCARGGKAIQMRPFALPPSSPYGRQLGTTLKYHIDLFIDGIEESLDPALEVIGALNKSLNLAIRLYEIPLN
;
A
#
# COMPACT_ATOMS: atom_id res chain seq x y z
N MET A 1 16.89 -4.68 -9.87
CA MET A 1 16.85 -3.69 -8.78
C MET A 1 16.09 -2.51 -9.33
N SER A 2 14.87 -2.32 -8.83
CA SER A 2 14.06 -1.16 -9.17
C SER A 2 14.72 0.06 -8.53
N ASN A 3 15.16 1.04 -9.32
CA ASN A 3 15.67 2.30 -8.78
C ASN A 3 14.47 3.16 -8.36
N TYR A 4 13.97 2.92 -7.14
CA TYR A 4 12.93 3.76 -6.56
C TYR A 4 13.50 5.13 -6.18
N PRO A 5 12.68 6.20 -6.18
CA PRO A 5 13.01 7.45 -5.50
C PRO A 5 13.33 7.21 -4.01
N ASN A 6 14.19 8.06 -3.45
CA ASN A 6 14.69 7.90 -2.09
C ASN A 6 13.56 7.83 -1.05
N GLU A 7 12.49 8.60 -1.22
CA GLU A 7 11.36 8.63 -0.29
C GLU A 7 10.61 7.29 -0.25
N ILE A 8 10.48 6.64 -1.41
CA ILE A 8 9.89 5.29 -1.51
C ILE A 8 10.84 4.27 -0.89
N GLU A 9 12.13 4.33 -1.20
CA GLU A 9 13.14 3.42 -0.66
C GLU A 9 13.26 3.54 0.87
N ASP A 10 13.22 4.75 1.42
CA ASP A 10 13.27 5.00 2.86
C ASP A 10 12.03 4.45 3.59
N PHE A 11 10.86 4.54 2.94
CA PHE A 11 9.63 3.94 3.46
C PHE A 11 9.68 2.41 3.40
N HIS A 12 10.18 1.84 2.30
CA HIS A 12 10.46 0.40 2.16
C HIS A 12 11.37 -0.10 3.28
N ASN A 13 12.50 0.57 3.46
CA ASN A 13 13.49 0.25 4.47
C ASN A 13 12.92 0.35 5.90
N THR A 14 11.96 1.24 6.14
CA THR A 14 11.29 1.34 7.45
C THR A 14 10.33 0.18 7.68
N ILE A 15 9.55 -0.20 6.67
CA ILE A 15 8.62 -1.34 6.75
C ILE A 15 9.38 -2.67 6.87
N LEU A 16 10.45 -2.86 6.10
CA LEU A 16 11.27 -4.09 6.11
C LEU A 16 11.97 -4.36 7.45
N LYS A 17 12.10 -3.34 8.31
CA LYS A 17 12.59 -3.53 9.68
C LYS A 17 11.58 -4.21 10.59
N LEU A 18 10.29 -4.21 10.25
CA LEU A 18 9.26 -4.85 11.06
C LEU A 18 9.38 -6.37 10.99
N LYS A 19 9.15 -7.04 12.12
CA LYS A 19 9.29 -8.49 12.19
C LYS A 19 8.32 -9.22 11.26
N GLY A 20 8.83 -10.24 10.57
CA GLY A 20 8.04 -11.10 9.69
C GLY A 20 7.58 -10.44 8.38
N ILE A 21 8.01 -9.21 8.08
CA ILE A 21 7.89 -8.63 6.73
C ILE A 21 9.10 -9.09 5.91
N THR A 22 8.85 -9.76 4.78
CA THR A 22 9.89 -10.40 3.96
C THR A 22 10.14 -9.68 2.65
N GLY A 23 9.20 -8.85 2.21
CA GLY A 23 9.28 -8.15 0.95
C GLY A 23 8.36 -6.94 0.95
N ILE A 24 8.73 -5.96 0.14
CA ILE A 24 7.88 -4.83 -0.19
C ILE A 24 8.18 -4.40 -1.62
N GLU A 25 7.13 -4.11 -2.38
CA GLU A 25 7.22 -3.55 -3.72
C GLU A 25 6.31 -2.33 -3.83
N SER A 26 6.64 -1.45 -4.78
CA SER A 26 5.78 -0.31 -5.08
C SER A 26 5.52 -0.10 -6.54
N GLY A 27 4.29 0.37 -6.80
CA GLY A 27 3.80 0.81 -8.09
C GLY A 27 3.18 2.21 -7.98
N VAL A 28 3.15 2.90 -9.11
CA VAL A 28 2.44 4.16 -9.29
C VAL A 28 1.51 4.00 -10.47
N ASP A 29 0.22 4.25 -10.24
CA ASP A 29 -0.81 4.18 -11.27
C ASP A 29 -1.48 5.56 -11.43
N ASN A 30 -1.63 6.01 -12.67
CA ASN A 30 -2.49 7.16 -12.96
C ASN A 30 -3.96 6.71 -12.89
N LEU A 31 -4.73 7.29 -11.97
CA LEU A 31 -6.13 6.94 -11.77
C LEU A 31 -7.10 7.79 -12.59
N GLU A 32 -6.69 8.96 -13.08
CA GLU A 32 -7.54 9.85 -13.89
C GLU A 32 -8.26 9.13 -15.06
N PRO A 33 -7.61 8.25 -15.86
CA PRO A 33 -8.31 7.55 -16.95
C PRO A 33 -9.16 6.35 -16.47
N VAL A 34 -9.17 6.04 -15.17
CA VAL A 34 -9.85 4.87 -14.63
C VAL A 34 -11.31 5.19 -14.35
N GLU A 35 -12.19 4.82 -15.28
CA GLU A 35 -13.64 4.91 -15.09
C GLU A 35 -14.21 3.68 -14.36
N ALA A 36 -15.34 3.85 -13.65
CA ALA A 36 -15.99 2.77 -12.90
C ALA A 36 -16.28 1.51 -13.75
N GLY A 37 -16.59 1.67 -15.04
CA GLY A 37 -16.83 0.54 -15.95
C GLY A 37 -15.59 -0.34 -16.20
N LEU A 38 -14.39 0.26 -16.14
CA LEU A 38 -13.12 -0.43 -16.39
C LEU A 38 -12.74 -1.37 -15.24
N LEU A 39 -13.19 -1.09 -14.02
CA LEU A 39 -12.89 -1.89 -12.82
C LEU A 39 -13.36 -3.35 -12.92
N SER A 40 -14.32 -3.63 -13.81
CA SER A 40 -14.77 -5.01 -14.05
C SER A 40 -13.77 -5.85 -14.87
N GLN A 41 -12.75 -5.23 -15.47
CA GLN A 41 -11.83 -5.91 -16.38
C GLN A 41 -10.63 -6.50 -15.61
N PRO A 42 -10.12 -7.69 -16.01
CA PRO A 42 -9.02 -8.36 -15.31
C PRO A 42 -7.76 -7.53 -15.05
N PRO A 43 -7.30 -6.62 -15.95
CA PRO A 43 -6.12 -5.80 -15.68
C PRO A 43 -6.25 -4.90 -14.45
N PHE A 44 -7.46 -4.51 -14.06
CA PHE A 44 -7.72 -3.61 -12.94
C PHE A 44 -8.00 -4.36 -11.63
N ALA A 45 -7.90 -5.69 -11.62
CA ALA A 45 -8.21 -6.53 -10.45
C ALA A 45 -7.34 -6.22 -9.20
N HIS A 46 -6.18 -5.60 -9.39
CA HIS A 46 -5.26 -5.20 -8.32
C HIS A 46 -5.64 -3.86 -7.66
N LEU A 47 -6.52 -3.06 -8.28
CA LEU A 47 -6.89 -1.73 -7.81
C LEU A 47 -7.81 -1.76 -6.58
N PRO A 48 -7.88 -0.66 -5.80
CA PRO A 48 -8.79 -0.53 -4.68
C PRO A 48 -10.25 -0.26 -5.13
N HIS A 49 -10.93 -1.31 -5.60
CA HIS A 49 -12.26 -1.23 -6.24
C HIS A 49 -13.30 -0.45 -5.43
N ALA A 50 -13.39 -0.70 -4.11
CA ALA A 50 -14.39 -0.03 -3.28
C ALA A 50 -14.15 1.48 -3.16
N ALA A 51 -12.88 1.92 -3.17
CA ALA A 51 -12.55 3.34 -3.15
C ALA A 51 -12.93 4.00 -4.48
N LEU A 52 -12.49 3.41 -5.60
CA LEU A 52 -12.74 3.94 -6.94
C LEU A 52 -14.24 3.94 -7.30
N LEU A 53 -15.01 2.94 -6.87
CA LEU A 53 -16.46 2.94 -7.08
C LEU A 53 -17.18 4.08 -6.35
N ARG A 54 -16.68 4.54 -5.20
CA ARG A 54 -17.29 5.65 -4.44
C ARG A 54 -17.10 7.00 -5.11
N THR A 55 -16.00 7.16 -5.84
CA THR A 55 -15.66 8.36 -6.62
C THR A 55 -16.07 8.26 -8.09
N ASN A 56 -16.71 7.15 -8.48
CA ASN A 56 -17.10 6.84 -9.86
C ASN A 56 -15.91 6.74 -10.84
N GLY A 57 -14.73 6.34 -10.34
CA GLY A 57 -13.46 6.33 -11.06
C GLY A 57 -12.35 7.02 -10.28
N GLY A 58 -11.20 7.26 -10.90
CA GLY A 58 -10.19 8.16 -10.35
C GLY A 58 -10.59 9.62 -10.45
N LEU A 59 -9.98 10.45 -9.60
CA LEU A 59 -10.15 11.91 -9.62
C LEU A 59 -9.19 12.56 -10.64
N GLU A 60 -9.44 13.83 -10.96
CA GLU A 60 -8.57 14.62 -11.86
C GLU A 60 -7.15 14.70 -11.30
N ASN A 61 -6.15 14.37 -12.14
CA ASN A 61 -4.74 14.34 -11.76
C ASN A 61 -4.45 13.48 -10.50
N GLU A 62 -5.24 12.44 -10.26
CA GLU A 62 -5.06 11.54 -9.12
C GLU A 62 -4.10 10.40 -9.46
N VAL A 63 -3.11 10.19 -8.60
CA VAL A 63 -2.21 9.05 -8.65
C VAL A 63 -2.44 8.13 -7.46
N LEU A 64 -2.40 6.83 -7.73
CA LEU A 64 -2.32 5.80 -6.72
C LEU A 64 -0.86 5.43 -6.52
N ILE A 65 -0.36 5.55 -5.29
CA ILE A 65 0.91 4.95 -4.89
C ILE A 65 0.59 3.76 -4.01
N GLN A 66 0.95 2.58 -4.51
CA GLN A 66 0.67 1.31 -3.84
C GLN A 66 1.96 0.72 -3.29
N PHE A 67 1.92 0.29 -2.03
CA PHE A 67 2.94 -0.53 -1.40
C PHE A 67 2.38 -1.92 -1.16
N GLU A 68 2.91 -2.93 -1.81
CA GLU A 68 2.55 -4.33 -1.61
C GLU A 68 3.52 -4.97 -0.62
N LEU A 69 3.01 -5.50 0.49
CA LEU A 69 3.78 -6.14 1.54
C LEU A 69 3.66 -7.67 1.46
N GLU A 70 4.80 -8.34 1.58
CA GLU A 70 4.89 -9.78 1.77
C GLU A 70 5.29 -10.13 3.19
N THR A 71 4.70 -11.20 3.73
CA THR A 71 4.97 -11.68 5.09
C THR A 71 5.41 -13.13 5.11
N ASP A 72 6.14 -13.53 6.14
CA ASP A 72 6.49 -14.94 6.38
C ASP A 72 5.36 -15.77 7.02
N TYR A 73 4.20 -15.15 7.29
CA TYR A 73 3.04 -15.76 7.93
C TYR A 73 3.26 -16.21 9.39
N SER A 74 4.30 -15.69 10.05
CA SER A 74 4.56 -15.92 11.47
C SER A 74 3.60 -15.14 12.39
N GLN A 75 3.58 -15.49 13.68
CA GLN A 75 2.84 -14.72 14.68
C GLN A 75 3.38 -13.27 14.77
N GLU A 76 4.67 -13.09 14.61
CA GLU A 76 5.35 -11.80 14.59
C GLU A 76 4.89 -10.96 13.40
N SER A 77 4.74 -11.56 12.22
CA SER A 77 4.18 -10.85 11.05
C SER A 77 2.76 -10.36 11.29
N LEU A 78 1.94 -11.10 12.04
CA LEU A 78 0.58 -10.69 12.38
C LEU A 78 0.59 -9.45 13.28
N HIS A 79 1.50 -9.37 14.25
CA HIS A 79 1.68 -8.17 15.06
C HIS A 79 2.13 -6.97 14.23
N SER A 80 3.06 -7.16 13.30
CA SER A 80 3.51 -6.09 12.39
C SER A 80 2.38 -5.58 11.49
N VAL A 81 1.58 -6.50 10.93
CA VAL A 81 0.40 -6.17 10.12
C VAL A 81 -0.65 -5.44 10.95
N GLU A 82 -0.92 -5.88 12.18
CA GLU A 82 -1.85 -5.21 13.09
C GLU A 82 -1.41 -3.77 13.40
N PHE A 83 -0.12 -3.59 13.69
CA PHE A 83 0.47 -2.26 13.90
C PHE A 83 0.31 -1.36 12.67
N LEU A 84 0.65 -1.87 11.48
CA LEU A 84 0.51 -1.13 10.22
C LEU A 84 -0.97 -0.78 9.93
N ALA A 85 -1.89 -1.72 10.16
CA ALA A 85 -3.31 -1.48 9.99
C ALA A 85 -3.83 -0.39 10.93
N TRP A 86 -3.39 -0.39 12.19
CA TRP A 86 -3.66 0.70 13.13
C TRP A 86 -3.09 2.04 12.65
N PHE A 87 -1.83 2.07 12.23
CA PHE A 87 -1.13 3.28 11.80
C PHE A 87 -1.80 3.91 10.57
N VAL A 88 -2.13 3.09 9.57
CA VAL A 88 -2.82 3.55 8.35
C VAL A 88 -4.20 4.07 8.69
N ARG A 89 -4.96 3.39 9.56
CA ARG A 89 -6.27 3.86 10.03
C ARG A 89 -6.16 5.20 10.76
N ASP A 90 -5.13 5.40 11.57
CA ASP A 90 -4.91 6.65 12.29
C ASP A 90 -4.57 7.80 11.32
N CYS A 91 -3.72 7.53 10.31
CA CYS A 91 -3.46 8.47 9.23
C CYS A 91 -4.73 8.86 8.47
N ALA A 92 -5.58 7.88 8.15
CA ALA A 92 -6.86 8.11 7.48
C ALA A 92 -7.83 8.94 8.33
N ARG A 93 -7.92 8.67 9.64
CA ARG A 93 -8.67 9.52 10.59
C ARG A 93 -8.14 10.95 10.63
N GLY A 94 -6.84 11.12 10.42
CA GLY A 94 -6.18 12.43 10.29
C GLY A 94 -6.42 13.13 8.94
N GLY A 95 -7.26 12.58 8.07
CA GLY A 95 -7.66 13.20 6.80
C GLY A 95 -6.80 12.82 5.59
N LYS A 96 -5.81 11.92 5.73
CA LYS A 96 -5.05 11.42 4.57
C LYS A 96 -5.90 10.44 3.77
N ALA A 97 -5.89 10.56 2.45
CA ALA A 97 -6.50 9.57 1.56
C ALA A 97 -5.60 8.33 1.44
N ILE A 98 -5.64 7.49 2.48
CA ILE A 98 -4.83 6.28 2.61
C ILE A 98 -5.71 5.12 3.11
N GLN A 99 -5.41 3.91 2.66
CA GLN A 99 -6.01 2.69 3.21
C GLN A 99 -5.02 1.54 3.25
N MET A 100 -5.35 0.52 4.03
CA MET A 100 -4.69 -0.77 4.00
C MET A 100 -5.72 -1.85 3.73
N ARG A 101 -5.41 -2.80 2.85
CA ARG A 101 -6.31 -3.90 2.50
C ARG A 101 -5.56 -5.20 2.27
N PRO A 102 -6.17 -6.36 2.56
CA PRO A 102 -5.65 -7.64 2.13
C PRO A 102 -5.80 -7.78 0.60
N PHE A 103 -4.86 -8.52 0.00
CA PHE A 103 -4.90 -8.94 -1.39
C PHE A 103 -4.52 -10.42 -1.48
N ALA A 104 -5.22 -11.19 -2.29
CA ALA A 104 -4.91 -12.60 -2.49
C ALA A 104 -5.37 -13.06 -3.87
N LEU A 105 -4.64 -14.01 -4.43
CA LEU A 105 -5.05 -14.69 -5.66
C LEU A 105 -6.20 -15.68 -5.39
N PRO A 106 -6.92 -16.11 -6.45
CA PRO A 106 -7.93 -17.16 -6.31
C PRO A 106 -7.40 -18.39 -5.58
N PRO A 107 -8.23 -19.09 -4.76
CA PRO A 107 -7.77 -20.21 -3.94
C PRO A 107 -7.20 -21.40 -4.74
N SER A 108 -7.48 -21.45 -6.05
CA SER A 108 -6.97 -22.42 -7.01
C SER A 108 -6.78 -21.81 -8.41
N SER A 109 -5.80 -22.32 -9.16
CA SER A 109 -5.59 -22.05 -10.60
C SER A 109 -5.42 -23.36 -11.38
N PRO A 110 -5.28 -23.32 -12.72
CA PRO A 110 -4.88 -24.50 -13.50
C PRO A 110 -3.57 -25.16 -13.02
N TYR A 111 -2.75 -24.47 -12.24
CA TYR A 111 -1.49 -24.97 -11.68
C TYR A 111 -1.61 -25.55 -10.26
N GLY A 112 -2.80 -25.54 -9.66
CA GLY A 112 -3.06 -26.16 -8.35
C GLY A 112 -3.64 -25.22 -7.30
N ARG A 113 -3.58 -25.66 -6.03
CA ARG A 113 -4.10 -24.92 -4.88
C ARG A 113 -3.12 -23.81 -4.47
N GLN A 114 -3.64 -22.60 -4.28
CA GLN A 114 -2.88 -21.40 -3.86
C GLN A 114 -3.30 -20.88 -2.49
N LEU A 115 -4.41 -21.39 -1.93
CA LEU A 115 -4.90 -20.95 -0.63
C LEU A 115 -3.82 -21.13 0.45
N GLY A 116 -3.54 -20.06 1.17
CA GLY A 116 -2.57 -20.03 2.26
C GLY A 116 -1.15 -19.60 1.85
N THR A 117 -0.92 -19.27 0.57
CA THR A 117 0.42 -18.89 0.08
C THR A 117 0.47 -17.54 -0.63
N THR A 118 -0.66 -16.90 -0.87
CA THR A 118 -0.78 -15.71 -1.75
C THR A 118 -1.31 -14.48 -1.04
N LEU A 119 -1.49 -14.53 0.29
CA LEU A 119 -1.98 -13.39 1.04
C LEU A 119 -0.89 -12.33 1.14
N LYS A 120 -1.19 -11.15 0.60
CA LYS A 120 -0.40 -9.93 0.69
C LYS A 120 -1.24 -8.82 1.32
N TYR A 121 -0.60 -7.72 1.66
CA TYR A 121 -1.29 -6.52 2.13
C TYR A 121 -0.87 -5.35 1.28
N HIS A 122 -1.83 -4.51 0.88
CA HIS A 122 -1.55 -3.29 0.14
C HIS A 122 -1.77 -2.10 1.07
N ILE A 123 -0.84 -1.16 1.06
CA ILE A 123 -1.07 0.20 1.55
C ILE A 123 -1.22 1.08 0.32
N ASP A 124 -2.41 1.64 0.14
CA ASP A 124 -2.76 2.48 -1.00
C ASP A 124 -2.83 3.95 -0.56
N LEU A 125 -2.05 4.82 -1.18
CA LEU A 125 -2.15 6.28 -1.06
C LEU A 125 -2.76 6.86 -2.33
N PHE A 126 -3.80 7.67 -2.16
CA PHE A 126 -4.42 8.45 -3.23
C PHE A 126 -3.98 9.90 -3.08
N ILE A 127 -3.39 10.45 -4.14
CA ILE A 127 -2.84 11.80 -4.13
C ILE A 127 -3.36 12.50 -5.38
N ASP A 128 -4.22 13.50 -5.18
CA ASP A 128 -4.82 14.32 -6.24
C ASP A 128 -3.95 15.54 -6.57
N GLY A 129 -4.24 16.18 -7.70
CA GLY A 129 -3.55 17.40 -8.13
C GLY A 129 -2.09 17.21 -8.55
N ILE A 130 -1.72 16.01 -8.98
CA ILE A 130 -0.38 15.71 -9.50
C ILE A 130 -0.33 16.04 -11.00
N GLU A 131 0.20 17.22 -11.33
CA GLU A 131 0.24 17.72 -12.71
C GLU A 131 1.56 17.36 -13.43
N GLU A 132 2.68 18.00 -13.06
CA GLU A 132 3.92 17.95 -13.84
C GLU A 132 4.97 16.98 -13.28
N SER A 133 4.96 16.70 -11.97
CA SER A 133 5.93 15.82 -11.31
C SER A 133 5.33 15.05 -10.14
N LEU A 134 5.98 13.93 -9.79
CA LEU A 134 5.63 13.13 -8.61
C LEU A 134 6.16 13.74 -7.31
N ASP A 135 6.85 14.88 -7.34
CA ASP A 135 7.49 15.46 -6.15
C ASP A 135 6.51 15.69 -4.99
N PRO A 136 5.29 16.22 -5.20
CA PRO A 136 4.31 16.35 -4.11
C PRO A 136 3.92 14.99 -3.52
N ALA A 137 3.84 13.97 -4.37
CA ALA A 137 3.57 12.60 -3.97
C ALA A 137 4.70 12.03 -3.10
N LEU A 138 5.96 12.27 -3.49
CA LEU A 138 7.15 11.87 -2.74
C LEU A 138 7.25 12.60 -1.39
N GLU A 139 6.91 13.88 -1.33
CA GLU A 139 6.85 14.63 -0.06
C GLU A 139 5.85 14.02 0.93
N VAL A 140 4.67 13.61 0.46
CA VAL A 140 3.66 12.91 1.26
C VAL A 140 4.22 11.60 1.81
N ILE A 141 4.92 10.82 0.99
CA ILE A 141 5.56 9.56 1.42
C ILE A 141 6.66 9.83 2.45
N GLY A 142 7.51 10.85 2.23
CA GLY A 142 8.55 11.24 3.18
C GLY A 142 7.97 11.65 4.54
N ALA A 143 6.86 12.38 4.55
CA ALA A 143 6.14 12.73 5.78
C ALA A 143 5.49 11.51 6.46
N LEU A 144 4.93 10.60 5.66
CA LEU A 144 4.38 9.33 6.16
C LEU A 144 5.47 8.49 6.81
N ASN A 145 6.64 8.38 6.18
CA ASN A 145 7.77 7.64 6.69
C ASN A 145 8.30 8.19 8.02
N LYS A 146 8.41 9.52 8.14
CA LYS A 146 8.76 10.18 9.41
C LYS A 146 7.76 9.86 10.52
N SER A 147 6.47 9.85 10.17
CA SER A 147 5.37 9.53 11.10
C SER A 147 5.42 8.06 11.54
N LEU A 148 5.69 7.14 10.61
CA LEU A 148 5.84 5.72 10.89
C LEU A 148 7.04 5.46 11.82
N ASN A 149 8.20 6.06 11.52
CA ASN A 149 9.39 5.98 12.38
C ASN A 149 9.15 6.55 13.79
N LEU A 150 8.34 7.60 13.90
CA LEU A 150 7.92 8.11 15.20
C LEU A 150 7.03 7.10 15.93
N ALA A 151 6.01 6.56 15.28
CA ALA A 151 5.11 5.57 15.86
C ALA A 151 5.86 4.30 16.31
N ILE A 152 6.76 3.77 15.48
CA ILE A 152 7.62 2.62 15.83
C ILE A 152 8.37 2.88 17.14
N ARG A 153 8.96 4.07 17.30
CA ARG A 153 9.69 4.45 18.52
C ARG A 153 8.77 4.64 19.72
N LEU A 154 7.63 5.33 19.55
CA LEU A 154 6.72 5.65 20.64
C LEU A 154 6.02 4.43 21.24
N TYR A 155 5.68 3.46 20.39
CA TYR A 155 5.00 2.23 20.79
C TYR A 155 5.96 1.05 20.95
N GLU A 156 7.27 1.30 20.90
CA GLU A 156 8.32 0.29 21.09
C GLU A 156 8.11 -0.96 20.22
N ILE A 157 7.76 -0.74 18.96
CA ILE A 157 7.42 -1.82 18.02
C ILE A 157 8.65 -2.71 17.79
N PRO A 158 8.54 -4.05 17.93
CA PRO A 158 9.66 -4.95 17.70
C PRO A 158 10.15 -4.93 16.25
N LEU A 159 11.47 -4.85 16.09
CA LEU A 159 12.14 -4.84 14.79
C LEU A 159 13.01 -6.10 14.60
N ASN A 160 13.42 -6.38 13.36
CA ASN A 160 14.38 -7.42 12.96
C ASN A 160 15.81 -7.09 13.40
#